data_AF-A0A443S9F4-F1
#
_entry.id   AF-A0A443S9F4-F1
#
_cell.length_a   1.000
_cell.length_b   1.000
_cell.length_c   1.000
_cell.angle_alpha   90.00
_cell.angle_beta   90.00
_cell.angle_gamma   90.00
#
_symmetry.space_group_name_H-M   'P 1'
#
loop_
_entity.id
_entity.type
_entity.pdbx_description
1 polymer ?
#
loop_
_entity_poly.entity_id
_entity_poly.type
_entity_poly.pdbx_seq_one_letter_code
_entity_poly.pdbx_strand_id
1 'polypeptide(L)' 'MARFGNYGWQVSIMSSSRHLCGGSIINQNWVLTAAHCLVV' A
#
# COMPACT_ATOMS: atom_id res chain seq x y z
N MET A 1 -4.77 3.40 17.51
CA MET A 1 -4.12 2.25 16.85
C MET A 1 -5.17 1.47 16.07
N ALA A 2 -4.93 1.22 14.78
CA ALA A 2 -5.83 0.46 13.93
C ALA A 2 -5.86 -1.02 14.34
N ARG A 3 -7.06 -1.63 14.41
CA ARG A 3 -7.20 -3.07 14.70
C ARG A 3 -6.94 -3.88 13.44
N PHE A 4 -6.27 -5.02 13.57
CA PHE A 4 -6.05 -5.93 12.46
C PHE A 4 -7.41 -6.30 11.82
N GLY A 5 -7.47 -6.26 10.49
CA GLY A 5 -8.69 -6.53 9.72
C GLY A 5 -9.66 -5.34 9.56
N ASN A 6 -9.52 -4.24 10.31
CA ASN A 6 -10.42 -3.07 10.14
C ASN A 6 -10.17 -2.28 8.84
N TYR A 7 -8.99 -2.47 8.22
CA TYR A 7 -8.57 -1.79 7.00
C TYR A 7 -8.04 -2.82 6.00
N GLY A 8 -8.93 -3.72 5.56
CA GLY A 8 -8.56 -4.85 4.68
C GLY A 8 -7.98 -4.43 3.32
N TRP A 9 -8.19 -3.18 2.91
CA TRP A 9 -7.60 -2.61 1.70
C TRP A 9 -6.19 -2.05 1.90
N GLN A 10 -5.74 -1.83 3.15
CA GLN A 10 -4.44 -1.22 3.43
C GLN A 10 -3.30 -2.17 3.05
N VAL A 11 -2.37 -1.69 2.23
CA VAL A 11 -1.17 -2.45 1.85
C VAL A 11 0.12 -1.68 2.10
N SER A 12 1.21 -2.42 2.26
CA SER A 12 2.57 -1.91 2.37
C SER A 12 3.30 -2.14 1.04
N ILE A 13 3.79 -1.07 0.43
CA ILE A 13 4.66 -1.12 -0.74
C ILE A 13 6.10 -1.18 -0.22
N MET A 14 6.82 -2.25 -0.59
CA MET A 14 8.16 -2.54 -0.07
C MET A 14 9.20 -2.34 -1.18
N SER A 15 10.34 -1.76 -0.83
CA SER A 15 11.54 -1.70 -1.67
C SER A 15 12.75 -2.12 -0.84
N SER A 16 13.58 -3.04 -1.36
CA SER A 16 14.75 -3.58 -0.64
C SER A 16 14.44 -4.02 0.80
N SER A 17 13.33 -4.73 0.99
CA SER A 17 12.84 -5.21 2.30
C SER A 17 12.46 -4.10 3.30
N ARG A 18 12.29 -2.85 2.85
CA ARG A 18 11.86 -1.72 3.67
C ARG A 18 10.52 -1.18 3.20
N HIS A 19 9.68 -0.77 4.16
CA HIS A 19 8.46 -0.02 3.87
C HIS A 19 8.81 1.30 3.17
N LEU A 20 8.27 1.47 1.97
CA LEU A 20 8.45 2.67 1.15
C LEU A 20 7.23 3.59 1.28
N CYS A 21 6.05 3.05 0.97
CA CYS A 21 4.78 3.79 0.93
C CYS A 21 3.60 2.88 1.28
N GLY A 22 2.45 3.51 1.51
CA GLY A 22 1.15 2.83 1.58
C GLY A 22 0.44 2.72 0.23
N GLY A 23 -0.64 1.95 0.22
CA GLY A 23 -1.58 1.87 -0.90
C GLY A 23 -2.93 1.31 -0.47
N SER A 24 -3.90 1.29 -1.39
CA SER A 24 -5.23 0.73 -1.18
C SER A 24 -5.62 -0.23 -2.29
N ILE A 25 -6.09 -1.44 -1.93
CA ILE A 25 -6.66 -2.39 -2.88
C ILE A 25 -7.98 -1.80 -3.42
N ILE A 26 -8.06 -1.58 -4.73
CA ILE A 26 -9.27 -1.05 -5.39
C ILE A 26 -10.05 -2.12 -6.16
N ASN A 27 -9.38 -3.23 -6.52
CA ASN A 27 -9.99 -4.47 -7.02
C ASN A 27 -8.97 -5.62 -6.94
N GLN A 28 -9.29 -6.77 -7.53
CA GLN A 28 -8.47 -7.99 -7.49
C GLN A 28 -7.06 -7.84 -8.09
N ASN A 29 -6.84 -6.88 -8.98
CA ASN A 29 -5.59 -6.73 -9.73
C ASN A 29 -4.92 -5.36 -9.56
N TRP A 30 -5.56 -4.44 -8.85
CA TRP A 30 -5.13 -3.04 -8.81
C TRP A 30 -5.03 -2.52 -7.37
N VAL A 31 -3.89 -1.88 -7.11
CA VAL A 31 -3.61 -1.10 -5.91
C VAL A 31 -3.45 0.36 -6.32
N LEU A 32 -4.20 1.25 -5.67
CA LEU A 32 -4.02 2.70 -5.76
C LEU A 32 -2.90 3.15 -4.82
N THR A 33 -2.00 3.99 -5.30
CA THR A 33 -0.91 4.60 -4.51
C THR A 33 -0.55 5.99 -5.06
N ALA A 34 0.34 6.71 -4.40
CA ALA A 34 0.84 8.00 -4.85
C ALA A 34 1.91 7.84 -5.94
N ALA A 35 1.85 8.65 -7.00
CA ALA A 35 2.78 8.55 -8.13
C ALA A 35 4.26 8.73 -7.72
N HIS A 36 4.56 9.66 -6.80
CA HIS A 36 5.93 9.91 -6.32
C HIS A 36 6.55 8.72 -5.57
N CYS A 37 5.77 7.71 -5.19
CA CYS A 37 6.30 6.48 -4.59
C CYS A 37 6.95 5.55 -5.63
N LEU A 38 6.68 5.74 -6.93
CA LEU A 38 7.09 4.82 -8.00
C LEU A 38 8.10 5.46 -8.97
N VAL A 39 8.08 6.78 -9.08
CA VAL A 39 9.02 7.55 -9.89
C VAL A 39 9.75 8.51 -8.97
N VAL A 40 10.93 8.07 -8.55
CA VAL A 40 11.90 8.90 -7.81
C VAL A 40 12.91 9.45 -8.80
#